data_AF-A0A086PAY0-F1
#
_entry.id   AF-A0A086PAY0-F1
#
_cell.length_a   1.000
_cell.length_b   1.000
_cell.length_c   1.000
_cell.angle_alpha   90.00
_cell.angle_beta   90.00
_cell.angle_gamma   90.00
#
_symmetry.space_group_name_H-M   'P 1'
#
loop_
_entity.id
_entity.type
_entity.pdbx_description
1 polymer ?
#
loop_
_entity_poly.entity_id
_entity_poly.type
_entity_poly.pdbx_seq_one_letter_code
_entity_poly.pdbx_strand_id
1 'polypeptide(L)'
;MKTIVSVLGLASLIALAACDSKQENQVENAYENQADAIDNQADNMEAMADNLSGNAEAAAENAADALENKADATREAGEAAGDAVEDKMN
;
A
#
# COMPACT_ATOMS: atom_id res chain seq x y z
N MET A 1 11.39 -26.32 -4.97
CA MET A 1 11.56 -25.17 -5.88
C MET A 1 10.20 -24.51 -6.07
N LYS A 2 9.81 -23.55 -5.21
CA LYS A 2 8.54 -22.82 -5.36
C LYS A 2 8.46 -21.56 -4.48
N THR A 3 9.48 -20.71 -4.51
CA THR A 3 9.53 -19.48 -3.67
C THR A 3 10.33 -18.36 -4.33
N ILE A 4 10.10 -18.07 -5.62
CA ILE A 4 10.79 -16.94 -6.31
C ILE A 4 9.80 -16.13 -7.18
N VAL A 5 8.51 -16.11 -6.86
CA VAL A 5 7.49 -15.44 -7.69
C VAL A 5 6.83 -14.26 -6.97
N SER A 6 7.36 -13.83 -5.83
CA SER A 6 6.84 -12.63 -5.13
C SER A 6 7.61 -11.34 -5.45
N VAL A 7 8.69 -11.41 -6.26
CA VAL A 7 9.52 -10.25 -6.65
C VAL A 7 9.48 -10.07 -8.17
N LEU A 8 8.27 -9.93 -8.72
CA LEU A 8 8.01 -9.62 -10.13
C LEU A 8 7.20 -8.31 -10.14
N GLY A 9 7.70 -7.15 -10.54
CA GLY A 9 8.91 -6.90 -11.31
C GLY A 9 9.38 -5.46 -11.19
N LEU A 10 10.13 -5.17 -10.12
CA LEU A 10 10.99 -3.99 -10.03
C LEU A 10 12.48 -4.35 -10.10
N ALA A 11 12.84 -5.63 -9.90
CA ALA A 11 14.23 -6.09 -9.91
C ALA A 11 14.91 -6.02 -11.29
N SER A 12 14.17 -5.89 -12.39
CA SER A 12 14.77 -5.70 -13.74
C SER A 12 15.29 -4.28 -13.98
N LEU A 13 15.08 -3.34 -13.05
CA LEU A 13 15.54 -1.95 -13.17
C LEU A 13 16.93 -1.70 -12.52
N ILE A 14 17.54 -2.73 -11.92
CA ILE A 14 18.85 -2.66 -11.26
C ILE A 14 19.99 -2.33 -12.26
N ALA A 15 19.74 -2.37 -13.57
CA ALA A 15 20.72 -1.99 -14.59
C ALA A 15 20.99 -0.47 -14.69
N LEU A 16 20.29 0.38 -13.92
CA LEU A 16 20.42 1.84 -13.98
C LEU A 16 20.83 2.45 -12.63
N ALA A 17 22.06 2.15 -12.19
CA ALA A 17 22.74 2.68 -11.00
C ALA A 17 23.04 4.20 -11.04
N ALA A 18 22.16 4.99 -11.65
CA ALA A 18 22.29 6.45 -11.79
C ALA A 18 20.95 7.19 -11.61
N CYS A 19 19.93 6.53 -11.05
CA CYS A 19 18.65 7.14 -10.67
C CYS A 19 18.29 6.71 -9.24
N ASP A 20 19.23 6.84 -8.30
CA ASP A 20 19.11 6.41 -6.90
C ASP A 20 17.81 6.84 -6.23
N SER A 21 17.56 8.14 -6.13
CA SER A 21 16.33 8.63 -5.49
C SER A 21 15.06 8.37 -6.30
N LYS A 22 15.17 8.27 -7.63
CA LYS A 22 13.99 8.13 -8.50
C LYS A 22 13.34 6.76 -8.40
N GLN A 23 14.10 5.75 -7.96
CA GLN A 23 13.67 4.37 -7.92
C GLN A 23 13.01 4.04 -6.58
N GLU A 24 13.61 4.45 -5.47
CA GLU A 24 12.99 4.49 -4.13
C GLU A 24 11.65 5.25 -4.17
N ASN A 25 11.68 6.49 -4.65
CA ASN A 25 10.45 7.30 -4.78
C ASN A 25 9.41 6.60 -5.66
N GLN A 26 9.79 5.90 -6.73
CA GLN A 26 8.81 5.16 -7.55
C GLN A 26 8.17 4.00 -6.81
N VAL A 27 8.93 3.32 -5.96
CA VAL A 27 8.40 2.24 -5.12
C VAL A 27 7.44 2.84 -4.09
N GLU A 28 7.88 3.79 -3.28
CA GLU A 28 7.04 4.43 -2.26
C GLU A 28 5.76 5.02 -2.87
N ASN A 29 5.87 5.81 -3.94
CA ASN A 29 4.70 6.38 -4.62
C ASN A 29 3.73 5.29 -5.12
N ALA A 30 4.20 4.13 -5.57
CA ALA A 30 3.31 3.07 -6.02
C ALA A 30 2.49 2.47 -4.88
N TYR A 31 3.08 2.34 -3.70
CA TYR A 31 2.41 1.86 -2.49
C TYR A 31 1.52 2.94 -1.88
N GLU A 32 1.96 4.20 -1.84
CA GLU A 32 1.12 5.35 -1.44
C GLU A 32 -0.14 5.44 -2.30
N ASN A 33 -0.01 5.41 -3.63
CA ASN A 33 -1.16 5.43 -4.54
C ASN A 33 -2.12 4.25 -4.30
N GLN A 34 -1.59 3.09 -3.91
CA GLN A 34 -2.41 1.93 -3.59
C GLN A 34 -3.10 2.09 -2.25
N ALA A 35 -2.40 2.58 -1.22
CA ALA A 35 -2.98 2.87 0.08
C ALA A 35 -4.07 3.94 -0.02
N ASP A 36 -3.83 5.02 -0.77
CA ASP A 36 -4.82 6.07 -1.00
C ASP A 36 -6.05 5.54 -1.72
N ALA A 37 -5.89 4.60 -2.66
CA ALA A 37 -7.05 3.96 -3.30
C ALA A 37 -7.87 3.11 -2.31
N ILE A 38 -7.23 2.55 -1.28
CA ILE A 38 -7.90 1.79 -0.21
C ILE A 38 -8.55 2.75 0.78
N ASP A 39 -7.91 3.84 1.17
CA ASP A 39 -8.51 4.87 2.02
C ASP A 39 -9.74 5.50 1.36
N ASN A 40 -9.68 5.81 0.07
CA ASN A 40 -10.86 6.27 -0.66
C ASN A 40 -12.02 5.25 -0.63
N GLN A 41 -11.72 3.95 -0.51
CA GLN A 41 -12.76 2.92 -0.32
C GLN A 41 -13.27 2.90 1.12
N ALA A 42 -12.40 3.09 2.11
CA ALA A 42 -12.75 3.23 3.52
C ALA A 42 -13.66 4.44 3.73
N ASP A 43 -13.27 5.63 3.26
CA ASP A 43 -14.06 6.87 3.31
C ASP A 43 -15.46 6.69 2.72
N ASN A 44 -15.56 6.00 1.57
CA ASN A 44 -16.86 5.73 0.95
C ASN A 44 -17.69 4.73 1.78
N MET A 45 -17.04 3.77 2.45
CA MET A 45 -17.71 2.84 3.36
C MET A 45 -18.21 3.55 4.61
N GLU A 46 -17.43 4.46 5.19
CA GLU A 46 -17.85 5.29 6.32
C GLU A 46 -19.02 6.19 5.95
N ALA A 47 -18.96 6.85 4.80
CA ALA A 47 -20.06 7.66 4.29
C ALA A 47 -21.34 6.83 4.06
N MET A 48 -21.20 5.55 3.70
CA MET A 48 -22.33 4.63 3.67
C MET A 48 -22.80 4.25 5.09
N ALA A 49 -21.89 4.01 6.03
CA ALA A 49 -22.19 3.68 7.41
C ALA A 49 -23.03 4.78 8.08
N ASP A 50 -22.72 6.05 7.83
CA ASP A 50 -23.48 7.22 8.29
C ASP A 50 -24.97 7.22 7.87
N ASN A 51 -25.30 6.52 6.78
CA ASN A 51 -26.66 6.38 6.28
C ASN A 51 -27.36 5.10 6.78
N LEU A 52 -26.65 4.25 7.51
CA LEU A 52 -27.15 3.02 8.10
C LEU A 52 -27.49 3.23 9.59
N SER A 53 -28.03 2.20 10.23
CA SER A 53 -28.27 2.23 11.67
C SER A 53 -28.15 0.85 12.31
N GLY A 54 -27.67 0.83 13.56
CA GLY A 54 -27.63 -0.38 14.38
C GLY A 54 -26.60 -1.38 13.88
N ASN A 55 -26.99 -2.65 13.72
CA ASN A 55 -26.02 -3.69 13.31
C ASN A 55 -25.45 -3.47 11.90
N ALA A 56 -26.17 -2.76 11.02
CA ALA A 56 -25.70 -2.47 9.66
C ALA A 56 -24.63 -1.38 9.65
N GLU A 57 -24.81 -0.34 10.47
CA GLU A 57 -23.82 0.73 10.72
C GLU A 57 -22.55 0.12 11.31
N ALA A 58 -22.66 -0.65 12.40
CA ALA A 58 -21.52 -1.31 13.02
C ALA A 58 -20.77 -2.25 12.04
N ALA A 59 -21.48 -2.98 11.19
CA ALA A 59 -20.83 -3.85 10.20
C ALA A 59 -20.09 -3.05 9.11
N ALA A 60 -20.62 -1.88 8.71
CA ALA A 60 -19.99 -1.00 7.74
C ALA A 60 -18.76 -0.28 8.33
N GLU A 61 -18.85 0.23 9.56
CA GLU A 61 -17.70 0.79 10.30
C GLU A 61 -16.57 -0.24 10.44
N ASN A 62 -16.88 -1.47 10.89
CA ASN A 62 -15.87 -2.53 10.98
C ASN A 62 -15.22 -2.87 9.62
N ALA A 63 -15.96 -2.71 8.52
CA ALA A 63 -15.42 -2.92 7.18
C ALA A 63 -14.53 -1.74 6.75
N ALA A 64 -14.89 -0.51 7.11
CA ALA A 64 -14.06 0.68 6.90
C ALA A 64 -12.75 0.57 7.69
N ASP A 65 -12.82 0.25 8.99
CA ASP A 65 -11.64 0.00 9.83
C ASP A 65 -10.71 -1.05 9.21
N ALA A 66 -11.27 -2.13 8.67
CA ALA A 66 -10.48 -3.18 8.03
C ALA A 66 -9.78 -2.70 6.74
N LEU A 67 -10.38 -1.74 6.03
CA LEU A 67 -9.78 -1.11 4.86
C LEU A 67 -8.66 -0.13 5.28
N GLU A 68 -8.88 0.71 6.29
CA GLU A 68 -7.84 1.61 6.83
C GLU A 68 -6.62 0.83 7.31
N ASN A 69 -6.83 -0.22 8.12
CA ASN A 69 -5.75 -1.10 8.58
C ASN A 69 -4.97 -1.73 7.41
N LYS A 70 -5.65 -1.99 6.29
CA LYS A 70 -5.01 -2.52 5.08
C LYS A 70 -4.23 -1.44 4.33
N ALA A 71 -4.74 -0.21 4.28
CA ALA A 71 -4.03 0.93 3.71
C ALA A 71 -2.74 1.19 4.49
N ASP A 72 -2.80 1.19 5.82
CA ASP A 72 -1.62 1.34 6.69
C ASP A 72 -0.59 0.23 6.47
N ALA A 73 -1.02 -1.03 6.45
CA ALA A 73 -0.12 -2.14 6.13
C ALA A 73 0.49 -2.04 4.72
N THR A 74 -0.22 -1.38 3.78
CA THR A 74 0.26 -1.13 2.43
C THR A 74 1.32 -0.02 2.43
N ARG A 75 1.13 1.05 3.21
CA ARG A 75 2.12 2.11 3.40
C ARG A 75 3.39 1.58 4.05
N GLU A 76 3.25 0.83 5.14
CA GLU A 76 4.39 0.22 5.84
C GLU A 76 5.17 -0.76 4.92
N ALA A 77 4.46 -1.53 4.08
CA ALA A 77 5.11 -2.37 3.08
C ALA A 77 5.83 -1.56 1.99
N GLY A 78 5.32 -0.37 1.66
CA GLY A 78 5.96 0.57 0.74
C GLY A 78 7.23 1.17 1.30
N GLU A 79 7.19 1.66 2.55
CA GLU A 79 8.35 2.16 3.30
C GLU A 79 9.43 1.08 3.38
N ALA A 80 9.09 -0.13 3.85
CA ALA A 80 10.05 -1.24 3.93
C ALA A 80 10.63 -1.64 2.56
N ALA A 81 9.87 -1.46 1.47
CA ALA A 81 10.34 -1.72 0.12
C ALA A 81 11.25 -0.58 -0.39
N GLY A 82 10.97 0.67 -0.02
CA GLY A 82 11.82 1.84 -0.25
C GLY A 82 13.17 1.69 0.46
N ASP A 83 13.14 1.41 1.76
CA ASP A 83 14.32 1.13 2.60
C ASP A 83 15.19 0.03 2.00
N ALA A 84 14.57 -1.08 1.56
CA ALA A 84 15.31 -2.20 0.96
C ALA A 84 15.93 -1.87 -0.41
N VAL A 85 15.46 -0.83 -1.09
CA VAL A 85 16.07 -0.28 -2.30
C VAL A 85 17.22 0.65 -1.92
N GLU A 86 17.03 1.55 -0.95
CA GLU A 86 18.08 2.43 -0.43
C GLU A 86 19.27 1.63 0.13
N ASP A 87 19.00 0.60 0.95
CA ASP A 87 20.02 -0.29 1.55
C ASP A 87 20.84 -1.05 0.50
N LYS A 88 20.28 -1.30 -0.69
CA LYS A 88 21.01 -1.94 -1.81
C LYS A 88 21.82 -0.96 -2.64
N MET A 89 21.55 0.33 -2.48
CA MET A 89 22.17 1.43 -3.22
C MET A 89 23.34 2.07 -2.46
N ASN A 90 23.40 1.90 -1.13
CA ASN A 90 24.55 2.19 -0.28
C ASN A 90 25.61 1.07 -0.26
#